data_AF-A0A1V9XRK6-F1
#
_entry.id   AF-A0A1V9XRK6-F1
#
_cell.length_a   1.000
_cell.length_b   1.000
_cell.length_c   1.000
_cell.angle_alpha   90.00
_cell.angle_beta   90.00
_cell.angle_gamma   90.00
#
_symmetry.space_group_name_H-M   'P 1'
#
loop_
_entity.id
_entity.type
_entity.pdbx_description
1 polymer ?
#
loop_
_entity_poly.entity_id
_entity_poly.type
_entity_poly.pdbx_seq_one_letter_code
_entity_poly.pdbx_strand_id
1 'polypeptide(L)'
;MYFILTSFWAYKIYYVYGFLLLVFVILCVVVSCVTVVCTYFLLNAEDYRWPWTSYLAGASTAAYVYLYAVYYFFFKTRMFGLFQTSLYFGYMALFSLGIGLLCAKLGFGMMVYFGDNTLPI
;
A
#
# COMPACT_ATOMS: atom_id res chain seq x y z
N MET A 1 10.53 -6.33 -4.92
CA MET A 1 10.14 -7.01 -3.67
C MET A 1 11.18 -8.03 -3.18
N TYR A 2 11.77 -8.88 -4.05
CA TYR A 2 12.78 -9.89 -3.68
C TYR A 2 13.99 -9.32 -2.90
N PHE A 3 14.60 -8.24 -3.40
CA PHE A 3 15.80 -7.61 -2.80
C PHE A 3 15.55 -7.02 -1.39
N ILE A 4 14.31 -6.59 -1.12
CA ILE A 4 13.88 -6.02 0.17
C ILE A 4 13.73 -7.14 1.21
N LEU A 5 13.08 -8.25 0.84
CA LEU A 5 12.85 -9.38 1.74
C LEU A 5 14.15 -10.14 2.07
N THR A 6 15.07 -10.26 1.10
CA THR A 6 16.41 -10.81 1.37
C THR A 6 17.26 -9.91 2.26
N SER A 7 17.10 -8.59 2.19
CA SER A 7 17.92 -7.64 2.94
C SER A 7 17.45 -7.43 4.39
N PHE A 8 16.15 -7.51 4.67
CA PHE A 8 15.60 -7.50 6.04
C PHE A 8 16.14 -8.65 6.90
N TRP A 9 16.46 -9.79 6.28
CA TRP A 9 16.96 -10.97 6.99
C TRP A 9 18.49 -11.06 7.04
N ALA A 10 19.21 -10.30 6.20
CA ALA A 10 20.68 -10.33 6.08
C ALA A 10 21.41 -9.20 6.84
N TYR A 11 20.76 -8.49 7.78
CA TYR A 11 21.38 -7.51 8.68
C TYR A 11 22.19 -6.35 8.04
N LYS A 12 22.02 -6.06 6.74
CA LYS A 12 22.55 -4.82 6.12
C LYS A 12 21.56 -3.66 6.31
N ILE A 13 21.35 -3.26 7.57
CA ILE A 13 20.36 -2.27 8.03
C ILE A 13 20.47 -0.91 7.32
N TYR A 14 21.68 -0.49 6.94
CA TYR A 14 21.92 0.88 6.44
C TYR A 14 21.48 1.15 4.98
N TYR A 15 21.43 0.14 4.10
CA TYR A 15 20.99 0.34 2.70
C TYR A 15 19.47 0.20 2.51
N VAL A 16 18.78 -0.41 3.47
CA VAL A 16 17.38 -0.80 3.32
C VAL A 16 16.43 0.36 3.58
N TYR A 17 16.70 1.20 4.60
CA TYR A 17 15.81 2.30 4.97
C TYR A 17 15.71 3.39 3.89
N GLY A 18 16.82 3.74 3.22
CA GLY A 18 16.81 4.74 2.15
C GLY A 18 16.02 4.31 0.91
N PHE A 19 16.15 3.04 0.51
CA PHE A 19 15.40 2.48 -0.61
C PHE A 19 13.92 2.30 -0.27
N LEU A 20 13.58 1.90 0.96
CA LEU A 20 12.19 1.82 1.42
C LEU A 20 11.50 3.19 1.38
N LEU A 21 12.19 4.25 1.82
CA LEU A 21 11.68 5.62 1.81
C LEU A 21 11.42 6.09 0.38
N LEU A 22 12.34 5.84 -0.56
CA LEU A 22 12.16 6.20 -1.96
C LEU A 22 10.92 5.50 -2.57
N VAL A 23 10.76 4.19 -2.31
CA VAL A 23 9.58 3.44 -2.77
C VAL A 23 8.29 3.98 -2.13
N PHE A 24 8.33 4.39 -0.86
CA PHE A 24 7.20 4.99 -0.18
C PHE A 24 6.77 6.32 -0.83
N VAL A 25 7.73 7.19 -1.18
CA VAL A 25 7.44 8.46 -1.88
C VAL A 25 6.80 8.21 -3.24
N ILE A 26 7.34 7.27 -4.03
CA ILE A 26 6.76 6.92 -5.34
C ILE A 26 5.35 6.36 -5.18
N LEU A 27 5.11 5.51 -4.16
CA LEU A 27 3.77 5.02 -3.84
C LEU A 27 2.80 6.15 -3.55
N CYS A 28 3.17 7.14 -2.74
CA CYS A 28 2.32 8.30 -2.46
C CYS A 28 1.97 9.07 -3.74
N VAL A 29 2.94 9.30 -4.63
CA VAL A 29 2.71 9.99 -5.91
C VAL A 29 1.76 9.18 -6.80
N VAL A 30 1.98 7.89 -6.96
CA VAL A 30 1.11 7.02 -7.77
C VAL A 30 -0.32 7.01 -7.23
N VAL A 31 -0.49 6.88 -5.92
CA VAL A 31 -1.81 6.88 -5.26
C VAL A 31 -2.52 8.21 -5.48
N SER A 32 -1.81 9.33 -5.36
CA SER A 32 -2.40 10.65 -5.62
C SER A 32 -2.90 10.79 -7.07
N CYS A 33 -2.11 10.33 -8.05
CA CYS A 33 -2.46 10.39 -9.47
C CYS A 33 -3.66 9.48 -9.79
N VAL A 34 -3.62 8.22 -9.35
CA VAL A 34 -4.72 7.25 -9.57
C VAL A 34 -6.01 7.74 -8.95
N THR A 35 -5.95 8.34 -7.75
CA THR A 35 -7.14 8.90 -7.10
C THR A 35 -7.78 9.99 -7.95
N VAL A 36 -7.01 10.99 -8.42
CA VAL A 36 -7.55 12.08 -9.25
C VAL A 36 -8.20 11.55 -10.53
N VAL A 37 -7.56 10.57 -11.19
CA VAL A 37 -8.11 9.93 -12.40
C VAL A 37 -9.41 9.18 -12.09
N CYS A 38 -9.45 8.39 -11.02
CA CYS A 38 -10.67 7.68 -10.62
C CYS A 38 -11.80 8.64 -10.26
N THR A 39 -11.52 9.73 -9.53
CA THR A 39 -12.50 10.76 -9.18
C THR A 39 -13.05 11.43 -10.44
N TYR A 40 -12.20 11.74 -11.42
CA TYR A 40 -12.64 12.28 -12.71
C TYR A 40 -13.63 11.35 -13.43
N PHE A 41 -13.33 10.06 -13.53
CA PHE A 41 -14.24 9.10 -14.16
C PHE A 41 -15.57 8.96 -13.40
N LEU A 42 -15.54 9.00 -12.07
CA LEU A 42 -16.76 8.91 -11.25
C LEU A 42 -17.66 10.14 -11.44
N LEU A 43 -17.08 11.35 -11.52
CA LEU A 43 -17.83 12.58 -11.82
C LEU A 43 -18.47 12.53 -13.22
N ASN A 44 -17.77 11.98 -14.22
CA ASN A 44 -18.32 11.83 -15.57
C ASN A 44 -19.44 10.78 -15.66
N ALA A 45 -19.49 9.83 -14.71
CA ALA A 45 -20.51 8.80 -14.64
C ALA A 45 -21.74 9.19 -13.80
N GLU A 46 -21.78 10.42 -13.27
CA GLU A 46 -22.82 10.90 -12.33
C GLU A 46 -23.05 9.95 -11.13
N ASP A 47 -22.04 9.15 -10.75
CA ASP A 47 -22.21 8.11 -9.73
C ASP A 47 -21.60 8.56 -8.39
N TYR A 48 -22.46 9.07 -7.51
CA TYR A 48 -22.12 9.76 -6.26
C TYR A 48 -21.72 8.81 -5.10
N ARG A 49 -21.25 7.59 -5.40
CA ARG A 49 -20.82 6.59 -4.40
C ARG A 49 -19.32 6.65 -4.12
N TRP A 50 -18.77 7.85 -4.28
CA TRP A 50 -17.35 8.22 -4.29
C TRP A 50 -16.47 7.77 -3.12
N PRO A 51 -16.90 7.71 -1.84
CA PRO A 51 -15.97 7.49 -0.74
C PRO A 51 -15.52 6.03 -0.59
N TRP A 52 -16.34 5.07 -1.02
CA TRP A 52 -16.02 3.65 -0.86
C TRP A 52 -14.99 3.16 -1.87
N THR A 53 -14.99 3.70 -3.08
CA THR A 53 -14.08 3.27 -4.17
C THR A 53 -12.64 3.69 -3.88
N SER A 54 -12.41 4.93 -3.42
CA SER A 54 -11.07 5.42 -3.08
C SER A 54 -10.47 4.69 -1.87
N TYR A 55 -11.29 4.33 -0.89
CA TYR A 55 -10.86 3.54 0.26
C TYR A 55 -10.44 2.11 -0.14
N LEU A 56 -11.24 1.45 -0.97
CA LEU A 56 -10.96 0.11 -1.49
C LEU A 56 -9.75 0.09 -2.45
N ALA A 57 -9.59 1.11 -3.28
CA ALA A 57 -8.46 1.24 -4.20
C ALA A 57 -7.13 1.33 -3.43
N GLY A 58 -7.06 2.15 -2.38
CA GLY A 58 -5.88 2.24 -1.52
C GLY A 58 -5.60 0.93 -0.76
N ALA A 59 -6.63 0.29 -0.22
CA ALA A 59 -6.52 -0.98 0.49
C ALA A 59 -6.03 -2.15 -0.38
N SER A 60 -6.33 -2.16 -1.68
CA SER A 60 -5.90 -3.20 -2.61
C SER A 60 -4.37 -3.32 -2.74
N THR A 61 -3.65 -2.21 -2.62
CA THR A 61 -2.18 -2.18 -2.68
C THR A 61 -1.54 -2.93 -1.51
N ALA A 62 -2.10 -2.82 -0.30
CA ALA A 62 -1.65 -3.56 0.87
C ALA A 62 -1.93 -5.07 0.76
N ALA A 63 -3.05 -5.44 0.16
CA ALA A 63 -3.38 -6.84 -0.12
C ALA A 63 -2.34 -7.48 -1.07
N TYR A 64 -1.91 -6.75 -2.10
CA TYR A 64 -0.86 -7.21 -3.03
C TYR A 64 0.49 -7.44 -2.31
N VAL A 65 0.91 -6.48 -1.47
CA VAL A 65 2.16 -6.60 -0.69
C VAL A 65 2.10 -7.79 0.28
N TYR A 66 0.96 -8.02 0.90
CA TYR A 66 0.75 -9.14 1.81
C TYR A 66 0.75 -10.50 1.11
N LEU A 67 0.06 -10.63 -0.03
CA LEU A 67 0.10 -11.83 -0.88
C LEU A 67 1.52 -12.14 -1.35
N TYR A 68 2.31 -11.11 -1.68
CA TYR A 68 3.71 -11.30 -2.05
C TYR A 68 4.56 -11.82 -0.87
N ALA A 69 4.31 -11.33 0.35
CA ALA A 69 4.98 -11.80 1.56
C ALA A 69 4.67 -13.28 1.85
N VAL A 70 3.43 -13.71 1.60
CA VAL A 70 2.99 -15.11 1.72
C VAL A 70 3.66 -15.97 0.65
N TYR A 71 3.67 -15.53 -0.62
CA TYR A 71 4.33 -16.27 -1.71
C TYR A 71 5.83 -16.47 -1.43
N TYR A 72 6.52 -15.44 -0.95
CA TYR A 72 7.93 -15.52 -0.59
C TYR A 72 8.18 -16.52 0.55
N PHE A 73 7.25 -16.59 1.51
CA PHE A 73 7.33 -17.52 2.63
C PHE A 73 7.30 -19.00 2.17
N PHE A 74 6.43 -19.33 1.21
CA PHE A 74 6.28 -20.71 0.72
C PHE A 74 7.39 -21.13 -0.25
N PHE A 75 7.80 -20.25 -1.18
CA PHE A 75 8.70 -20.64 -2.27
C PHE A 75 10.20 -20.45 -1.96
N LYS A 76 10.57 -19.64 -0.97
CA LYS A 76 11.98 -19.24 -0.75
C LYS A 76 12.53 -19.52 0.65
N THR A 77 11.70 -19.66 1.67
CA THR A 77 12.18 -19.81 3.05
C THR A 77 12.17 -21.25 3.55
N ARG A 78 13.36 -21.81 3.75
CA ARG A 78 13.60 -23.00 4.57
C ARG A 78 13.75 -22.60 6.05
N MET A 79 12.75 -21.93 6.63
CA MET A 79 12.74 -21.59 8.06
C MET A 79 11.85 -22.59 8.81
N PHE A 80 12.44 -23.38 9.71
CA PHE A 80 11.72 -24.35 10.53
C PHE A 80 11.63 -23.84 11.97
N GLY A 81 10.41 -23.51 12.41
CA GLY A 81 10.11 -23.08 13.78
C GLY A 81 8.84 -22.25 13.88
N LEU A 82 7.80 -22.77 14.56
CA LEU A 82 6.47 -22.14 14.64
C LEU A 82 6.49 -20.70 15.20
N PHE A 83 7.39 -20.43 16.15
CA PHE A 83 7.52 -19.09 16.74
C PHE A 83 8.16 -18.07 15.78
N GLN A 84 9.10 -18.51 14.95
CA GLN A 84 9.78 -17.64 13.98
C GLN A 84 8.88 -17.31 12.79
N THR A 85 8.05 -18.27 12.37
CA THR A 85 7.12 -18.08 11.25
C THR A 85 5.94 -17.17 11.64
N SER A 86 5.40 -17.31 12.85
CA SER A 86 4.30 -16.47 13.33
C SER A 86 4.72 -15.01 13.50
N LEU A 87 5.92 -14.75 14.03
CA LEU A 87 6.45 -13.39 14.14
C LEU A 87 6.69 -12.76 12.77
N TYR A 88 7.26 -13.50 11.81
CA TYR A 88 7.45 -13.00 10.44
C TYR A 88 6.11 -12.58 9.79
N PHE A 89 5.09 -13.44 9.91
CA PHE A 89 3.78 -13.16 9.35
C PHE A 89 3.11 -11.96 10.04
N GLY A 90 3.27 -11.83 11.37
CA GLY A 90 2.81 -10.68 12.14
C GLY A 90 3.45 -9.37 11.72
N TYR A 91 4.78 -9.33 11.55
CA TYR A 91 5.48 -8.12 11.10
C TYR A 91 5.07 -7.71 9.67
N MET A 92 4.95 -8.68 8.76
CA MET A 92 4.53 -8.41 7.39
C MET A 92 3.07 -7.98 7.29
N ALA A 93 2.19 -8.50 8.16
CA ALA A 93 0.79 -8.07 8.27
C ALA A 93 0.67 -6.64 8.80
N LEU A 94 1.38 -6.30 9.88
CA LEU A 94 1.35 -4.94 10.45
C LEU A 94 1.93 -3.92 9.46
N PHE A 95 2.99 -4.28 8.75
CA PHE A 95 3.59 -3.42 7.74
C PHE A 95 2.67 -3.18 6.54
N SER A 96 2.06 -4.23 5.98
CA SER A 96 1.14 -4.07 4.85
C SER A 96 -0.12 -3.30 5.27
N LEU A 97 -0.67 -3.56 6.45
CA LEU A 97 -1.81 -2.80 7.00
C LEU A 97 -1.46 -1.32 7.20
N GLY A 98 -0.26 -1.02 7.72
CA GLY A 98 0.20 0.36 7.89
C GLY A 98 0.25 1.13 6.57
N ILE A 99 0.84 0.54 5.53
CA ILE A 99 0.90 1.16 4.20
C ILE A 99 -0.50 1.28 3.59
N GLY A 100 -1.35 0.26 3.73
CA GLY A 100 -2.72 0.28 3.22
C GLY A 100 -3.58 1.38 3.82
N LEU A 101 -3.51 1.56 5.14
CA LEU A 101 -4.25 2.62 5.84
C LEU A 101 -3.72 4.02 5.48
N LEU A 102 -2.41 4.20 5.35
CA LEU A 102 -1.82 5.47 4.91
C LEU A 102 -2.24 5.81 3.48
N CYS A 103 -2.16 4.84 2.57
CA CYS A 103 -2.58 4.94 1.18
C CYS A 103 -4.08 5.29 1.07
N ALA A 104 -4.94 4.59 1.82
CA ALA A 104 -6.38 4.85 1.85
C ALA A 104 -6.71 6.25 2.38
N LYS A 105 -6.03 6.73 3.43
CA LYS A 105 -6.21 8.09 3.95
C LYS A 105 -5.76 9.17 2.97
N LEU A 106 -4.62 8.97 2.30
CA LEU A 106 -4.12 9.92 1.30
C LEU A 106 -5.04 10.00 0.08
N GLY A 107 -5.49 8.86 -0.44
CA GLY A 107 -6.45 8.82 -1.55
C GLY A 107 -7.79 9.45 -1.18
N PHE A 108 -8.32 9.15 0.01
CA PHE A 108 -9.55 9.80 0.47
C PHE A 108 -9.41 11.32 0.59
N GLY A 109 -8.29 11.81 1.18
CA GLY A 109 -8.02 13.24 1.31
C GLY A 109 -7.96 13.95 -0.04
N MET A 110 -7.18 13.41 -1.00
CA MET A 110 -7.03 14.03 -2.33
C MET A 110 -8.35 14.07 -3.10
N MET A 111 -9.18 13.03 -2.95
CA MET A 111 -10.51 13.00 -3.56
C MET A 111 -11.43 14.09 -3.01
N VAL A 112 -11.46 14.30 -1.68
CA VAL A 112 -12.26 15.36 -1.06
C VAL A 112 -11.78 16.74 -1.52
N TYR A 113 -10.47 16.98 -1.51
CA TYR A 113 -9.88 18.22 -2.02
C TYR A 113 -10.26 18.49 -3.48
N PHE A 114 -10.29 17.47 -4.33
CA PHE A 114 -10.66 17.65 -5.73
C PHE A 114 -12.16 17.87 -5.91
N GLY A 115 -13.01 17.19 -5.13
CA GLY A 115 -14.47 17.35 -5.15
C GLY A 115 -14.92 18.75 -4.74
N ASP A 116 -14.34 19.31 -3.67
CA ASP A 116 -14.68 20.65 -3.18
C ASP A 116 -14.25 21.78 -4.14
N ASN A 117 -13.21 21.54 -4.95
CA ASN A 117 -12.70 22.53 -5.92
C ASN A 117 -13.37 22.43 -7.30
N THR A 118 -14.10 21.36 -7.60
CA THR A 118 -14.74 21.15 -8.91
C THR A 118 -16.26 21.35 -8.91
N LEU A 119 -16.92 21.23 -7.76
CA LEU A 119 -18.34 21.52 -7.60
C LEU A 119 -18.51 22.82 -6.78
N PRO A 120 -18.81 23.98 -7.41
CA PRO A 120 -19.44 25.05 -6.65
C PRO A 120 -20.83 24.53 -6.27
N ILE A 121 -21.09 24.46 -4.95
CA ILE A 121 -22.45 24.43 -4.40
C ILE A 121 -23.43 25.29 -5.20
#